data_AF-A0A1H2WEJ6-F1
#
_entry.id   AF-A0A1H2WEJ6-F1
#
_cell.length_a   1.000
_cell.length_b   1.000
_cell.length_c   1.000
_cell.angle_alpha   90.00
_cell.angle_beta   90.00
_cell.angle_gamma   90.00
#
_symmetry.space_group_name_H-M   'P 1'
#
loop_
_entity.id
_entity.type
_entity.pdbx_description
1 polymer ?
#
loop_
_entity_poly.entity_id
_entity_poly.type
_entity_poly.pdbx_seq_one_letter_code
_entity_poly.pdbx_strand_id
1 'polypeptide(L)'
;MDKLEIEKIIRNFLDLSFIGLSFKLPVYTEGDFYIIGVDYEDKIGVSSSNHSVYSLSESILFINSSLNQLLDCLLFFIQNFDFQEEYSDTLRLKKLKTIKSHFFKIDTPCLEPNTWWSYILEQVEEGIL
;
A
#
# COMPACT_ATOMS: atom_id res chain seq x y z
N MET A 1 -8.64 -2.90 -15.81
CA MET A 1 -8.56 -4.12 -14.99
C MET A 1 -9.95 -4.46 -14.48
N ASP A 2 -10.42 -5.68 -14.72
CA ASP A 2 -11.75 -6.13 -14.28
C ASP A 2 -11.69 -6.91 -12.95
N LYS A 3 -12.86 -7.18 -12.35
CA LYS A 3 -12.95 -7.90 -11.07
C LYS A 3 -12.26 -9.27 -11.08
N LEU A 4 -12.39 -10.04 -12.16
CA LEU A 4 -11.83 -11.38 -12.26
C LEU A 4 -10.30 -11.34 -12.34
N GLU A 5 -9.76 -10.35 -13.04
CA GLU A 5 -8.32 -10.09 -13.10
C GLU A 5 -7.77 -9.72 -11.72
N ILE A 6 -8.45 -8.83 -10.99
CA ILE A 6 -8.10 -8.47 -9.61
C ILE A 6 -8.08 -9.71 -8.71
N GLU A 7 -9.14 -10.53 -8.73
CA GLU A 7 -9.22 -11.73 -7.89
C GLU A 7 -8.09 -12.73 -8.17
N LYS A 8 -7.68 -12.86 -9.43
CA LYS A 8 -6.54 -13.72 -9.82
C LYS A 8 -5.23 -13.21 -9.24
N ILE A 9 -5.00 -11.89 -9.29
CA ILE A 9 -3.80 -11.27 -8.71
C ILE A 9 -3.82 -11.47 -7.19
N ILE A 10 -4.88 -11.03 -6.51
CA ILE A 10 -5.02 -11.06 -5.06
C ILE A 10 -4.88 -12.48 -4.48
N ARG A 11 -5.36 -13.50 -5.18
CA ARG A 11 -5.24 -14.90 -4.75
C ARG A 11 -3.79 -15.31 -4.44
N ASN A 12 -2.82 -14.75 -5.15
CA ASN A 12 -1.40 -15.05 -4.95
C ASN A 12 -0.77 -14.28 -3.78
N PHE A 13 -1.49 -13.32 -3.19
CA PHE A 13 -1.00 -12.42 -2.16
C PHE A 13 -1.91 -12.41 -0.91
N LEU A 14 -2.78 -13.40 -0.72
CA LEU A 14 -3.65 -13.47 0.46
C LEU A 14 -2.87 -13.51 1.78
N ASP A 15 -1.69 -14.12 1.78
CA ASP A 15 -0.83 -14.20 2.96
C ASP A 15 0.05 -12.94 3.15
N LEU A 16 -0.03 -11.97 2.22
CA LEU A 16 0.69 -10.71 2.34
C LEU A 16 -0.05 -9.80 3.32
N SER A 17 0.55 -9.59 4.48
CA SER A 17 0.09 -8.61 5.47
C SER A 17 1.14 -7.53 5.68
N PHE A 18 0.71 -6.27 5.77
CA PHE A 18 1.60 -5.12 5.96
C PHE A 18 0.91 -4.06 6.81
N ILE A 19 1.34 -3.81 8.05
CA ILE A 19 0.83 -2.72 8.90
C ILE A 19 -0.71 -2.57 8.82
N GLY A 20 -1.46 -3.58 9.29
CA GLY A 20 -2.93 -3.57 9.22
C GLY A 20 -3.53 -3.80 7.83
N LEU A 21 -2.76 -3.61 6.74
CA LEU A 21 -3.15 -3.96 5.39
C LEU A 21 -3.19 -5.47 5.20
N SER A 22 -4.33 -5.98 4.73
CA SER A 22 -4.47 -7.38 4.31
C SER A 22 -5.47 -7.52 3.16
N PHE A 23 -5.17 -8.42 2.23
CA PHE A 23 -6.09 -8.70 1.11
C PHE A 23 -7.15 -9.72 1.47
N LYS A 24 -8.32 -9.62 0.83
CA LYS A 24 -9.48 -10.48 1.09
C LYS A 24 -10.14 -10.93 -0.20
N LEU A 25 -10.69 -12.14 -0.15
CA LEU A 25 -11.56 -12.71 -1.18
C LEU A 25 -12.89 -13.16 -0.55
N PRO A 26 -14.00 -13.15 -1.30
CA PRO A 26 -14.12 -12.67 -2.69
C PRO A 26 -14.04 -11.14 -2.78
N VAL A 27 -13.60 -10.63 -3.93
CA VAL A 27 -13.70 -9.19 -4.21
C VAL A 27 -15.19 -8.86 -4.36
N TYR A 28 -15.62 -7.71 -3.88
CA TYR A 28 -16.98 -7.23 -4.09
C TYR A 28 -16.98 -5.77 -4.49
N THR A 29 -18.10 -5.28 -5.02
CA THR A 29 -18.21 -3.91 -5.49
C THR A 29 -18.93 -3.07 -4.45
N GLU A 30 -18.40 -1.87 -4.19
CA GLU A 30 -19.03 -0.87 -3.32
C GLU A 30 -18.83 0.51 -3.97
N GLY A 31 -19.93 1.12 -4.41
CA GLY A 31 -19.86 2.31 -5.26
C GLY A 31 -19.02 2.06 -6.51
N ASP A 32 -18.06 2.94 -6.77
CA ASP A 32 -17.14 2.86 -7.91
C ASP A 32 -15.91 1.99 -7.65
N PHE A 33 -15.85 1.23 -6.54
CA PHE A 33 -14.67 0.48 -6.14
C PHE A 33 -14.88 -1.04 -6.14
N TYR A 34 -13.83 -1.76 -6.53
CA TYR A 34 -13.66 -3.18 -6.23
C TYR A 34 -12.90 -3.31 -4.91
N ILE A 35 -13.56 -3.79 -3.86
CA ILE A 35 -12.98 -3.94 -2.53
C ILE A 35 -12.10 -5.19 -2.50
N ILE A 36 -10.81 -4.98 -2.24
CA ILE A 36 -9.76 -6.01 -2.32
C ILE A 36 -9.17 -6.42 -0.98
N GLY A 37 -9.49 -5.69 0.09
CA GLY A 37 -8.86 -5.88 1.37
C GLY A 37 -9.28 -4.83 2.40
N VAL A 38 -8.52 -4.80 3.48
CA VAL A 38 -8.67 -3.81 4.55
C VAL A 38 -7.31 -3.20 4.88
N ASP A 39 -7.34 -2.00 5.41
CA ASP A 39 -6.27 -1.25 6.04
C ASP A 39 -6.73 -0.95 7.48
N TYR A 40 -6.33 -1.79 8.43
CA TYR A 40 -6.96 -1.82 9.76
C TYR A 40 -8.49 -2.01 9.69
N GLU A 41 -9.24 -0.96 10.02
CA GLU A 41 -10.72 -0.94 9.98
C GLU A 41 -11.26 -0.39 8.65
N ASP A 42 -10.42 0.29 7.88
CA ASP A 42 -10.79 0.90 6.61
C ASP A 42 -10.71 -0.11 5.46
N LYS A 43 -11.47 0.14 4.38
CA LYS A 43 -11.48 -0.74 3.21
C LYS A 43 -10.42 -0.30 2.21
N ILE A 44 -9.82 -1.25 1.51
CA ILE A 44 -8.97 -0.96 0.36
C ILE A 44 -9.72 -1.30 -0.91
N GLY A 45 -9.79 -0.34 -1.84
CA GLY A 45 -10.52 -0.47 -3.09
C GLY A 45 -9.67 -0.14 -4.31
N VAL A 46 -9.86 -0.89 -5.39
CA VAL A 46 -9.43 -0.51 -6.74
C VAL A 46 -10.57 0.25 -7.40
N SER A 47 -10.33 1.49 -7.80
CA SER A 47 -11.32 2.28 -8.54
C SER A 47 -11.61 1.65 -9.90
N SER A 48 -12.89 1.48 -10.21
CA SER A 48 -13.36 0.99 -11.50
C SER A 48 -13.15 1.99 -12.63
N SER A 49 -13.01 3.29 -12.32
CA SER A 49 -12.90 4.36 -13.31
C SER A 49 -11.46 4.65 -13.73
N ASN A 50 -10.49 4.57 -12.81
CA ASN A 50 -9.08 4.89 -13.08
C ASN A 50 -8.09 3.79 -12.69
N HIS A 51 -8.56 2.67 -12.13
CA HIS A 51 -7.76 1.51 -11.72
C HIS A 51 -6.72 1.77 -10.62
N SER A 52 -6.72 2.96 -10.02
CA SER A 52 -5.89 3.27 -8.88
C SER A 52 -6.44 2.65 -7.60
N VAL A 53 -5.55 2.45 -6.63
CA VAL A 53 -5.84 1.83 -5.34
C VAL A 53 -5.95 2.92 -4.28
N TYR A 54 -6.98 2.79 -3.44
CA TYR A 54 -7.32 3.76 -2.41
C TYR A 54 -7.63 3.07 -1.09
N SER A 55 -7.31 3.75 0.02
CA SER A 55 -7.89 3.47 1.33
C SER A 55 -9.18 4.29 1.45
N LEU A 56 -10.27 3.63 1.80
CA LEU A 56 -11.64 4.17 1.82
C LEU A 56 -12.06 4.41 3.27
N SER A 57 -11.40 5.37 3.92
CA SER A 57 -11.76 5.87 5.24
C SER A 57 -12.68 7.10 5.13
N GLU A 58 -12.88 7.86 6.22
CA GLU A 58 -13.59 9.15 6.17
C GLU A 58 -13.04 10.10 5.11
N SER A 59 -11.74 10.02 4.82
CA SER A 59 -11.09 10.71 3.71
C SER A 59 -10.43 9.69 2.80
N ILE A 60 -10.89 9.62 1.54
CA ILE A 60 -10.31 8.70 0.56
C ILE A 60 -8.85 9.07 0.32
N LEU A 61 -7.94 8.15 0.67
CA LEU A 61 -6.50 8.32 0.50
C LEU A 61 -6.01 7.53 -0.69
N PHE A 62 -5.28 8.19 -1.58
CA PHE A 62 -4.58 7.52 -2.67
C PHE A 62 -3.46 6.64 -2.11
N ILE A 63 -3.37 5.40 -2.58
CA ILE A 63 -2.29 4.47 -2.23
C ILE A 63 -1.33 4.34 -3.42
N ASN A 64 -1.80 3.81 -4.55
CA ASN A 64 -0.97 3.60 -5.74
C ASN A 64 -1.79 3.70 -7.03
N SER A 65 -1.13 3.99 -8.15
CA SER A 65 -1.76 4.16 -9.46
C SER A 65 -2.35 2.85 -10.03
N SER A 66 -1.91 1.69 -9.53
CA SER A 66 -2.47 0.37 -9.88
C SER A 66 -2.18 -0.68 -8.80
N LEU A 67 -2.93 -1.80 -8.86
CA LEU A 67 -2.71 -2.94 -7.95
C LEU A 67 -1.31 -3.53 -8.05
N ASN A 68 -0.74 -3.64 -9.26
CA ASN A 68 0.61 -4.18 -9.43
C ASN A 68 1.67 -3.27 -8.79
N GLN A 69 1.53 -1.95 -8.94
CA GLN A 69 2.45 -1.00 -8.31
C GLN A 69 2.34 -1.04 -6.78
N LEU A 70 1.13 -1.21 -6.22
CA LEU A 70 0.96 -1.45 -4.79
C LEU A 70 1.71 -2.70 -4.34
N LEU A 71 1.55 -3.82 -5.04
CA LEU A 71 2.21 -5.07 -4.70
C LEU A 71 3.73 -4.94 -4.76
N ASP A 72 4.28 -4.29 -5.79
CA ASP A 72 5.71 -4.05 -5.93
C ASP A 72 6.23 -3.18 -4.77
N CYS A 73 5.52 -2.12 -4.40
CA CYS A 73 5.85 -1.28 -3.25
C CYS A 73 5.84 -2.05 -1.93
N LEU A 74 4.78 -2.83 -1.66
CA LEU A 74 4.65 -3.62 -0.43
C LEU A 74 5.77 -4.65 -0.31
N LEU A 75 6.01 -5.43 -1.37
CA LEU A 75 7.05 -6.46 -1.39
C LEU A 75 8.43 -5.83 -1.19
N PHE A 76 8.72 -4.71 -1.87
CA PHE A 76 10.00 -4.04 -1.70
C PHE A 76 10.18 -3.51 -0.28
N PHE A 77 9.14 -2.94 0.31
CA PHE A 77 9.21 -2.44 1.69
C PHE A 77 9.55 -3.58 2.66
N ILE A 78 8.77 -4.66 2.65
CA ILE A 78 8.93 -5.80 3.57
C ILE A 78 10.31 -6.44 3.43
N GLN A 79 10.88 -6.47 2.22
CA GLN A 79 12.23 -6.99 2.00
C GLN A 79 13.34 -6.08 2.55
N ASN A 80 13.07 -4.78 2.73
CA ASN A 80 14.10 -3.78 3.06
C ASN A 80 13.95 -3.19 4.47
N PHE A 81 12.83 -3.43 5.14
CA PHE A 81 12.53 -2.89 6.47
C PHE A 81 11.79 -3.92 7.31
N ASP A 82 12.34 -4.23 8.48
CA ASP A 82 11.72 -5.10 9.47
C ASP A 82 11.23 -4.25 10.65
N PHE A 83 9.92 -4.27 10.90
CA PHE A 83 9.29 -3.56 12.02
C PHE A 83 9.68 -4.12 13.40
N GLN A 84 10.22 -5.35 13.47
CA GLN A 84 10.67 -5.95 14.72
C GLN A 84 12.12 -5.56 15.07
N GLU A 85 12.86 -4.98 14.13
CA GLU A 85 14.26 -4.61 14.32
C GLU A 85 14.39 -3.17 14.83
N GLU A 86 15.15 -2.99 15.91
CA GLU A 86 15.46 -1.66 16.43
C GLU A 86 16.60 -1.02 15.61
N TYR A 87 16.24 -0.12 14.70
CA TYR A 87 17.21 0.63 13.90
C TYR A 87 17.68 1.90 14.60
N SER A 88 18.99 2.17 14.56
CA SER A 88 19.50 3.51 14.80
C SER A 88 18.92 4.50 13.79
N ASP A 89 18.73 5.76 14.20
CA ASP A 89 18.13 6.80 13.34
C ASP A 89 18.87 6.93 12.00
N THR A 90 20.20 6.84 12.02
CA THR A 90 21.01 6.91 10.78
C THR A 90 20.73 5.74 9.83
N LEU A 91 20.57 4.53 10.35
CA LEU A 91 20.27 3.35 9.53
C LEU A 91 18.81 3.39 9.02
N ARG A 92 17.87 3.83 9.87
CA ARG A 92 16.45 4.00 9.51
C ARG A 92 16.29 4.98 8.35
N LEU A 93 16.88 6.17 8.46
CA LEU A 93 16.87 7.18 7.40
C LEU A 93 17.49 6.67 6.10
N LYS A 94 18.59 5.90 6.19
CA LYS A 94 19.23 5.29 5.01
C LYS A 94 18.31 4.27 4.33
N LYS A 95 17.63 3.41 5.10
CA LYS A 95 16.66 2.43 4.58
C LYS A 95 15.47 3.13 3.93
N LEU A 96 14.88 4.11 4.61
CA LEU A 96 13.77 4.89 4.07
C LEU A 96 14.14 5.65 2.79
N LYS A 97 15.35 6.19 2.69
CA LYS A 97 15.84 6.80 1.44
C LYS A 97 15.86 5.80 0.29
N THR A 98 16.30 4.57 0.54
CA THR A 98 16.28 3.48 -0.47
C THR A 98 14.86 3.13 -0.88
N ILE A 99 13.94 3.00 0.08
CA ILE A 99 12.52 2.70 -0.16
C ILE A 99 11.85 3.81 -0.96
N LYS A 100 11.95 5.07 -0.52
CA LYS A 100 11.42 6.25 -1.24
C LYS A 100 11.97 6.32 -2.67
N SER A 101 13.27 6.08 -2.85
CA SER A 101 13.89 6.07 -4.19
C SER A 101 13.37 4.96 -5.10
N HIS A 102 12.97 3.81 -4.53
CA HIS A 102 12.36 2.72 -5.29
C HIS A 102 10.91 3.05 -5.66
N PHE A 103 10.14 3.57 -4.71
CA PHE A 103 8.75 3.96 -4.92
C PHE A 103 8.62 5.05 -6.00
N PHE A 104 9.52 6.03 -6.01
CA PHE A 104 9.59 7.03 -7.09
C PHE A 104 9.77 6.42 -8.50
N LYS A 105 10.40 5.25 -8.62
CA LYS A 105 10.58 4.57 -9.92
C LYS A 105 9.36 3.76 -10.32
N ILE A 106 8.62 3.23 -9.34
CA ILE A 106 7.41 2.43 -9.56
C ILE A 106 6.21 3.35 -9.83
N ASP A 107 6.01 4.35 -8.98
CA ASP A 107 4.77 5.11 -8.91
C ASP A 107 4.97 6.46 -8.20
N THR A 108 5.50 7.46 -8.91
CA THR A 108 5.74 8.82 -8.35
C THR A 108 4.55 9.40 -7.55
N PRO A 109 3.30 9.32 -8.02
CA PRO A 109 2.14 9.86 -7.28
C PRO A 109 1.98 9.29 -5.87
N CYS A 110 2.45 8.07 -5.59
CA CYS A 110 2.29 7.46 -4.25
C CYS A 110 3.10 8.15 -3.16
N LEU A 111 4.02 9.05 -3.53
CA LEU A 111 4.82 9.83 -2.60
C LEU A 111 4.39 11.30 -2.52
N GLU A 112 3.30 11.68 -3.20
CA GLU A 112 2.74 13.02 -3.05
C GLU A 112 2.21 13.24 -1.62
N PRO A 113 2.13 14.50 -1.16
CA PRO A 113 1.55 14.80 0.15
C PRO A 113 0.10 14.29 0.26
N ASN A 114 -0.30 13.89 1.47
CA ASN A 114 -1.64 13.39 1.79
C ASN A 114 -2.01 12.09 1.05
N THR A 115 -1.01 11.27 0.76
CA THR A 115 -1.18 9.89 0.29
C THR A 115 -0.97 8.91 1.44
N TRP A 116 -1.50 7.71 1.30
CA TRP A 116 -1.34 6.65 2.29
C TRP A 116 0.14 6.36 2.59
N TRP A 117 0.95 6.20 1.55
CA TRP A 117 2.39 5.96 1.72
C TRP A 117 3.13 7.14 2.33
N SER A 118 2.72 8.39 2.06
CA SER A 118 3.35 9.55 2.69
C SER A 118 3.22 9.49 4.22
N TYR A 119 2.04 9.11 4.74
CA TYR A 119 1.82 8.97 6.18
C TYR A 119 2.57 7.79 6.79
N ILE A 120 2.53 6.62 6.14
CA ILE A 120 3.28 5.45 6.63
C ILE A 120 4.77 5.74 6.68
N LEU A 121 5.34 6.35 5.63
CA LEU A 121 6.77 6.62 5.57
C LEU A 121 7.21 7.70 6.56
N GLU A 122 6.36 8.68 6.86
CA GLU A 122 6.59 9.69 7.91
C GLU A 122 6.61 9.04 9.29
N GLN A 123 5.63 8.20 9.61
CA GLN A 123 5.58 7.49 10.90
C GLN A 123 6.78 6.59 11.12
N VAL A 124 7.25 5.90 10.08
CA VAL A 124 8.48 5.09 10.14
C VAL A 124 9.72 5.98 10.29
N GLU A 125 9.75 7.15 9.67
CA GLU A 125 10.86 8.10 9.81
C GLU A 125 10.97 8.61 11.25
N GLU A 126 9.84 8.91 11.87
CA GLU A 126 9.72 9.38 13.26
C GLU A 126 9.90 8.25 14.29
N GLY A 127 9.90 6.98 13.87
CA GLY A 127 9.99 5.82 14.77
C GLY A 127 8.72 5.57 15.58
N ILE A 128 7.56 5.99 15.05
CA ILE A 128 6.23 5.71 15.62
C ILE A 128 5.80 4.28 15.27
N LEU A 129 6.09 3.86 14.03
CA LEU A 129 5.88 2.50 13.50
C LEU A 129 7.17 1.68 13.52
#